data_AF-A0A1S8MZ27-F1
#
_entry.id   AF-A0A1S8MZ27-F1
#
_cell.length_a   1.000
_cell.length_b   1.000
_cell.length_c   1.000
_cell.angle_alpha   90.00
_cell.angle_beta   90.00
_cell.angle_gamma   90.00
#
_symmetry.space_group_name_H-M   'P 1'
#
loop_
_entity.id
_entity.type
_entity.pdbx_description
1 polymer ?
#
loop_
_entity_poly.entity_id
_entity_poly.type
_entity_poly.pdbx_seq_one_letter_code
_entity_poly.pdbx_strand_id
1 'polypeptide(L)'
;MADEIINFTIPLDDDGFVTLQCPFCRQKFKATGSDVNDENNFELFCPYCGLVTEPNEFFTDEVKEKALRIAENYFSDKLNGFASDLERSFRGGSFLEFQKGKDFEINNPKIIIESDDMNTYTLPCCGRKIKAQLIDDELYCPFCGGDVHGDNNR
;
A
#
# COMPACT_ATOMS: atom_id res chain seq x y z
N MET A 1 23.04 13.68 2.26
CA MET A 1 21.61 13.99 2.11
C MET A 1 20.90 13.15 3.16
N ALA A 2 20.06 13.74 4.00
CA ALA A 2 19.30 12.95 4.98
C ALA A 2 18.21 12.18 4.23
N ASP A 3 18.06 10.88 4.50
CA ASP A 3 16.90 10.13 4.05
C ASP A 3 15.65 10.67 4.73
N GLU A 4 14.66 11.07 3.94
CA GLU A 4 13.35 11.49 4.43
C GLU A 4 12.36 10.35 4.26
N ILE A 5 11.79 9.91 5.38
CA ILE A 5 10.82 8.81 5.41
C ILE A 5 9.42 9.41 5.46
N ILE A 6 8.59 9.08 4.47
CA ILE A 6 7.20 9.50 4.39
C ILE A 6 6.33 8.32 4.79
N ASN A 7 5.64 8.44 5.91
CA ASN A 7 4.77 7.39 6.43
C ASN A 7 3.33 7.59 5.96
N PHE A 8 2.65 6.50 5.61
CA PHE A 8 1.22 6.49 5.39
C PHE A 8 0.62 5.17 5.86
N THR A 9 -0.70 5.16 6.05
CA THR A 9 -1.43 3.98 6.50
C THR A 9 -2.37 3.48 5.40
N ILE A 10 -2.38 2.15 5.26
CA ILE A 10 -3.37 1.42 4.46
C ILE A 10 -4.47 0.97 5.43
N PRO A 11 -5.74 1.28 5.16
CA PRO A 11 -6.84 0.81 6.00
C PRO A 11 -6.92 -0.72 5.97
N LEU A 12 -7.42 -1.29 7.07
CA LEU A 12 -7.78 -2.71 7.16
C LEU A 12 -9.31 -2.82 7.19
N ASP A 13 -9.83 -3.99 6.85
CA ASP A 13 -11.23 -4.32 7.09
C ASP A 13 -11.51 -4.57 8.58
N ASP A 14 -12.78 -4.80 8.92
CA ASP A 14 -13.24 -4.98 10.30
C ASP A 14 -12.59 -6.18 11.02
N ASP A 15 -12.06 -7.15 10.27
CA ASP A 15 -11.35 -8.32 10.80
C ASP A 15 -9.82 -8.17 10.76
N GLY A 16 -9.29 -7.01 10.37
CA GLY A 16 -7.86 -6.73 10.33
C GLY A 16 -7.14 -7.24 9.07
N PHE A 17 -7.88 -7.47 7.98
CA PHE A 17 -7.30 -7.88 6.70
C PHE A 17 -7.11 -6.69 5.75
N VAL A 18 -6.08 -6.76 4.92
CA VAL A 18 -5.79 -5.80 3.85
C VAL A 18 -6.03 -6.43 2.48
N THR A 19 -6.62 -5.69 1.56
CA THR A 19 -6.79 -6.14 0.18
C THR A 19 -5.47 -6.07 -0.59
N LEU A 20 -5.12 -7.21 -1.19
CA LEU A 20 -3.99 -7.41 -2.08
C LEU A 20 -4.49 -7.81 -3.47
N GLN A 21 -3.71 -7.48 -4.50
CA GLN A 21 -4.00 -7.81 -5.89
C GLN A 21 -2.79 -8.45 -6.56
N CYS A 22 -2.96 -9.64 -7.11
CA CYS A 22 -1.90 -10.32 -7.82
C CYS A 22 -1.49 -9.53 -9.08
N PRO A 23 -0.21 -9.22 -9.29
CA PRO A 23 0.24 -8.51 -10.50
C PRO A 23 0.12 -9.36 -11.77
N PHE A 24 0.06 -10.69 -11.61
CA PHE A 24 0.03 -11.64 -12.73
C PHE A 24 -1.39 -11.96 -13.20
N CYS A 25 -2.26 -12.44 -12.31
CA CYS A 25 -3.62 -12.87 -12.66
C CYS A 25 -4.70 -11.83 -12.32
N ARG A 26 -4.32 -10.70 -11.69
CA ARG A 26 -5.20 -9.58 -11.30
C ARG A 26 -6.29 -9.90 -10.28
N GLN A 27 -6.36 -11.14 -9.81
CA GLN A 27 -7.27 -11.54 -8.75
C GLN A 27 -6.92 -10.86 -7.43
N LYS A 28 -7.95 -10.52 -6.65
CA LYS A 28 -7.83 -9.93 -5.34
C LYS A 28 -8.02 -10.97 -4.25
N PHE A 29 -7.24 -10.86 -3.20
CA PHE A 29 -7.37 -11.64 -1.97
C PHE A 29 -7.02 -10.73 -0.79
N LYS A 30 -7.28 -11.18 0.43
CA LYS A 30 -6.89 -10.45 1.62
C LYS A 30 -6.03 -11.31 2.53
N ALA A 31 -5.04 -10.68 3.13
CA ALA A 31 -4.18 -11.25 4.17
C ALA A 31 -4.22 -10.35 5.40
N THR A 32 -3.84 -10.86 6.57
CA THR A 32 -3.84 -10.02 7.77
C THR A 32 -2.79 -8.91 7.64
N GLY A 33 -3.11 -7.70 8.12
CA GLY A 33 -2.15 -6.59 8.08
C GLY A 33 -0.84 -6.91 8.81
N SER A 34 -0.92 -7.69 9.89
CA SER A 34 0.25 -8.17 10.64
C SER A 34 1.14 -9.10 9.81
N ASP A 35 0.58 -10.03 9.05
CA ASP A 35 1.36 -10.93 8.20
C ASP A 35 2.00 -10.18 7.02
N VAL A 36 1.29 -9.23 6.42
CA VAL A 36 1.80 -8.44 5.28
C VAL A 36 2.90 -7.48 5.70
N ASN A 37 2.82 -6.93 6.91
CA ASN A 37 3.80 -6.00 7.47
C ASN A 37 4.95 -6.69 8.25
N ASP A 38 5.02 -8.02 8.21
CA ASP A 38 6.12 -8.77 8.83
C ASP A 38 7.38 -8.65 7.96
N GLU A 39 8.41 -8.02 8.52
CA GLU A 39 9.70 -7.77 7.84
C GLU A 39 10.45 -9.06 7.48
N ASN A 40 10.03 -10.22 8.02
CA ASN A 40 10.59 -11.52 7.67
C ASN A 40 9.94 -12.13 6.42
N ASN A 41 8.84 -11.57 5.91
CA ASN A 41 8.18 -12.04 4.69
C ASN A 41 8.73 -11.30 3.47
N PHE A 42 9.74 -11.87 2.83
CA PHE A 42 10.35 -11.31 1.62
C PHE A 42 9.58 -11.62 0.33
N GLU A 43 8.72 -12.63 0.36
CA GLU A 43 8.00 -13.14 -0.79
C GLU A 43 6.55 -13.48 -0.39
N LEU A 44 5.62 -13.25 -1.32
CA LEU A 44 4.23 -13.69 -1.23
C LEU A 44 3.84 -14.47 -2.48
N PHE A 45 3.08 -15.54 -2.27
CA PHE A 45 2.49 -16.35 -3.33
C PHE A 45 1.07 -15.89 -3.59
N CYS A 46 0.65 -15.88 -4.86
CA CYS A 46 -0.74 -15.64 -5.19
C CYS A 46 -1.59 -16.88 -4.83
N PRO A 47 -2.64 -16.72 -3.99
CA PRO A 47 -3.48 -17.85 -3.63
C PRO A 47 -4.21 -18.51 -4.81
N TYR A 48 -4.36 -17.81 -5.94
CA TYR A 48 -5.08 -18.31 -7.11
C TYR A 48 -4.18 -18.93 -8.19
N CYS A 49 -3.02 -18.34 -8.47
CA CYS A 49 -2.15 -18.80 -9.56
C CYS A 49 -0.81 -19.37 -9.11
N GLY A 50 -0.52 -19.36 -7.80
CA GLY A 50 0.71 -19.91 -7.22
C GLY A 50 1.99 -19.15 -7.54
N LEU A 51 1.95 -18.10 -8.38
CA LEU A 51 3.12 -17.28 -8.71
C LEU A 51 3.56 -16.43 -7.51
N VAL A 52 4.88 -16.24 -7.39
CA VAL A 52 5.54 -15.58 -6.26
C VAL A 52 6.20 -14.27 -6.69
N THR A 53 6.15 -13.27 -5.82
CA THR A 53 6.89 -12.00 -5.97
C THR A 53 6.97 -11.28 -4.62
N GLU A 54 7.59 -10.10 -4.59
CA GLU A 54 7.74 -9.29 -3.39
C GLU A 54 6.36 -8.79 -2.87
N PRO A 55 6.16 -8.65 -1.55
CA PRO A 55 4.86 -8.24 -0.99
C PRO A 55 4.31 -6.91 -1.51
N ASN A 56 5.19 -5.94 -1.78
CA ASN A 56 4.83 -4.63 -2.31
C ASN A 56 4.21 -4.68 -3.71
N GLU A 57 4.57 -5.68 -4.52
CA GLU A 57 3.99 -5.87 -5.85
C GLU A 57 2.52 -6.24 -5.79
N PHE A 58 2.09 -6.86 -4.68
CA PHE A 58 0.69 -7.19 -4.41
C PHE A 58 -0.16 -6.01 -3.92
N PHE A 59 0.41 -4.84 -3.63
CA PHE A 59 -0.42 -3.68 -3.31
C PHE A 59 -1.29 -3.29 -4.50
N THR A 60 -2.54 -2.93 -4.23
CA THR A 60 -3.47 -2.47 -5.26
C THR A 60 -2.96 -1.19 -5.92
N ASP A 61 -3.36 -0.97 -7.16
CA ASP A 61 -3.04 0.27 -7.88
C ASP A 61 -3.51 1.52 -7.10
N GLU A 62 -4.61 1.41 -6.34
CA GLU A 62 -5.15 2.47 -5.50
C GLU A 62 -4.24 2.82 -4.31
N VAL A 63 -3.65 1.81 -3.66
CA VAL A 63 -2.65 1.99 -2.61
C VAL A 63 -1.39 2.65 -3.18
N LYS A 64 -0.91 2.18 -4.33
CA LYS A 64 0.27 2.74 -5.00
C LYS A 64 0.03 4.21 -5.42
N GLU A 65 -1.13 4.52 -5.99
CA GLU A 65 -1.54 5.89 -6.35
C GLU A 65 -1.61 6.80 -5.11
N LYS A 66 -2.20 6.32 -4.00
CA LYS A 66 -2.27 7.07 -2.74
C LYS A 66 -0.88 7.39 -2.21
N ALA A 67 0.03 6.42 -2.19
CA ALA A 67 1.41 6.61 -1.73
C ALA A 67 2.14 7.67 -2.56
N LEU A 68 2.03 7.59 -3.89
CA LEU A 68 2.61 8.57 -4.81
C LEU A 68 2.07 9.98 -4.57
N ARG A 69 0.75 10.14 -4.38
CA ARG A 69 0.14 11.45 -4.09
C ARG A 69 0.60 12.05 -2.77
N ILE A 70 0.74 11.24 -1.73
CA ILE A 70 1.26 11.70 -0.43
C ILE A 70 2.70 12.19 -0.59
N ALA A 71 3.53 11.45 -1.34
CA ALA A 71 4.91 11.86 -1.62
C ALA A 71 4.96 13.17 -2.43
N GLU A 72 4.18 13.28 -3.52
CA GLU A 72 4.08 14.51 -4.32
C GLU A 72 3.71 15.72 -3.46
N ASN A 73 2.69 15.59 -2.60
CA ASN A 73 2.25 16.68 -1.73
C ASN A 73 3.33 17.10 -0.74
N TYR A 74 4.05 16.14 -0.15
CA TYR A 74 5.15 16.42 0.75
C TYR A 74 6.25 17.25 0.06
N PHE A 75 6.63 16.86 -1.17
CA PHE A 75 7.62 17.61 -1.94
C PHE A 75 7.12 19.01 -2.35
N SER A 76 5.86 19.11 -2.80
CA SER A 76 5.24 20.40 -3.12
C SER A 76 5.25 21.35 -1.94
N ASP A 77 4.87 20.88 -0.74
CA ASP A 77 4.86 21.69 0.48
C ASP A 77 6.26 22.18 0.85
N LYS A 78 7.27 21.30 0.76
CA LYS A 78 8.67 21.66 1.05
C LYS A 78 9.21 22.71 0.08
N LEU A 79 8.91 22.60 -1.21
CA LEU A 79 9.30 23.59 -2.21
C LEU A 79 8.61 24.94 -1.98
N ASN A 80 7.31 24.93 -1.63
CA ASN A 80 6.54 26.12 -1.30
C ASN A 80 7.10 26.82 -0.04
N GLY A 81 7.47 26.04 0.98
CA GLY A 81 8.13 26.53 2.19
C GLY A 81 9.47 27.18 1.88
N PHE A 82 10.33 26.48 1.13
CA PHE A 82 11.63 27.01 0.71
C PHE A 82 11.51 28.32 -0.08
N ALA A 83 10.59 28.39 -1.06
CA ALA A 83 10.35 29.61 -1.83
C ALA A 83 9.88 30.78 -0.95
N SER A 84 9.05 30.49 0.05
CA SER A 84 8.55 31.48 1.00
C SER A 84 9.65 31.98 1.95
N ASP A 85 10.53 31.11 2.42
CA ASP A 85 11.67 31.46 3.28
C ASP A 85 12.72 32.27 2.53
N LEU A 86 12.95 31.93 1.26
CA LEU A 86 13.84 32.68 0.38
C LEU A 86 13.28 34.09 0.18
N GLU A 87 12.01 34.23 -0.20
CA GLU A 87 11.37 35.54 -0.35
C GLU A 87 11.50 36.41 0.92
N ARG A 88 11.24 35.85 2.10
CA ARG A 88 11.40 36.56 3.38
C ARG A 88 12.83 37.03 3.62
N SER A 89 13.82 36.24 3.24
CA SER A 89 15.24 36.57 3.41
C SER A 89 15.69 37.74 2.53
N PHE A 90 15.07 37.93 1.36
CA PHE A 90 15.38 39.03 0.44
C PHE A 90 14.58 40.31 0.68
N ARG A 91 13.46 40.27 1.42
CA ARG A 91 12.58 41.43 1.72
C ARG A 91 13.20 42.56 2.56
N GLY A 92 14.50 42.53 2.86
CA GLY A 92 15.22 43.58 3.61
C GLY A 92 16.60 43.95 3.07
N GLY A 93 17.06 43.35 1.96
CA GLY A 93 18.37 43.60 1.38
C GLY A 93 18.34 44.64 0.26
N SER A 94 19.19 45.67 0.32
CA SER A 94 19.17 46.81 -0.60
C SER A 94 19.67 46.54 -2.04
N PHE A 95 19.91 45.29 -2.44
CA PHE A 95 20.58 44.96 -3.71
C PHE A 95 19.83 43.97 -4.62
N LEU A 96 18.98 43.07 -4.08
CA LEU A 96 18.25 42.07 -4.86
C LEU A 96 16.84 41.85 -4.29
N GLU A 97 15.83 41.92 -5.15
CA GLU A 97 14.43 41.63 -4.83
C GLU A 97 14.04 40.28 -5.43
N PHE A 98 13.51 39.37 -4.60
CA PHE A 98 12.97 38.08 -5.02
C PHE A 98 11.48 38.05 -4.68
N GLN A 99 10.67 37.58 -5.62
CA GLN A 99 9.24 37.31 -5.41
C GLN A 99 8.98 35.84 -5.72
N LYS A 100 8.26 35.16 -4.82
CA LYS A 100 7.90 33.76 -5.05
C LYS A 100 6.90 33.66 -6.22
N GLY A 101 6.99 32.56 -6.97
CA GLY A 101 6.00 32.21 -7.98
C GLY A 101 4.69 31.67 -7.38
N LYS A 102 3.80 31.16 -8.23
CA LYS A 102 2.60 30.42 -7.77
C LYS A 102 3.05 29.18 -6.98
N ASP A 103 2.37 28.91 -5.87
CA ASP A 103 2.59 27.71 -5.08
C ASP A 103 2.29 26.45 -5.91
N PHE A 104 3.10 25.41 -5.72
CA PHE A 104 2.84 24.07 -6.25
C PHE A 104 1.53 23.53 -5.66
N GLU A 105 0.76 22.84 -6.51
CA GLU A 105 -0.56 22.33 -6.14
C GLU A 105 -0.45 21.11 -5.21
N ILE A 106 -1.34 21.06 -4.22
CA ILE A 106 -1.48 19.93 -3.27
C ILE A 106 -2.75 19.16 -3.67
N ASN A 107 -2.60 17.88 -3.99
CA ASN A 107 -3.69 17.02 -4.46
C ASN A 107 -4.14 16.06 -3.36
N ASN A 108 -5.40 16.13 -2.94
CA ASN A 108 -5.88 15.21 -1.90
C ASN A 108 -5.81 13.74 -2.37
N PRO A 109 -5.12 12.86 -1.63
CA PRO A 109 -5.09 11.45 -1.97
C PRO A 109 -6.48 10.85 -1.89
N LYS A 110 -6.79 9.90 -2.79
CA LYS A 110 -8.05 9.17 -2.75
C LYS A 110 -8.19 8.39 -1.44
N ILE A 111 -9.42 8.33 -0.93
CA ILE A 111 -9.77 7.49 0.21
C ILE A 111 -9.87 6.06 -0.28
N ILE A 112 -9.13 5.16 0.37
CA ILE A 112 -9.23 3.72 0.14
C ILE A 112 -10.28 3.18 1.10
N ILE A 113 -11.19 2.36 0.59
CA ILE A 113 -12.25 1.72 1.37
C ILE A 113 -12.01 0.22 1.30
N GLU A 114 -11.88 -0.41 2.46
CA GLU A 114 -11.83 -1.86 2.57
C GLU A 114 -13.25 -2.40 2.77
N SER A 115 -13.71 -3.25 1.85
CA SER A 115 -14.99 -3.97 1.96
C SER A 115 -14.76 -5.35 2.57
N ASP A 116 -15.69 -5.84 3.39
CA ASP A 116 -15.65 -7.21 3.89
C ASP A 116 -16.57 -8.13 3.07
N ASP A 117 -16.16 -8.43 1.83
CA ASP A 117 -16.96 -9.11 0.82
C ASP A 117 -16.35 -10.45 0.34
N MET A 118 -15.43 -11.02 1.12
CA MET A 118 -14.72 -12.27 0.80
C MET A 118 -14.88 -13.32 1.91
N ASN A 119 -14.85 -14.60 1.54
CA ASN A 119 -14.92 -15.69 2.51
C ASN A 119 -13.57 -15.86 3.22
N THR A 120 -13.59 -16.19 4.50
CA THR A 120 -12.38 -16.44 5.29
C THR A 120 -11.99 -17.91 5.24
N TYR A 121 -10.72 -18.20 4.94
CA TYR A 121 -10.14 -19.54 4.88
C TYR A 121 -9.00 -19.65 5.89
N THR A 122 -8.92 -20.78 6.59
CA THR A 122 -7.78 -21.11 7.45
C THR A 122 -6.86 -22.06 6.69
N LEU A 123 -5.60 -21.66 6.52
CA LEU A 123 -4.59 -22.41 5.78
C LEU A 123 -4.03 -23.53 6.70
N PRO A 124 -4.17 -24.83 6.36
CA PRO A 124 -3.75 -25.94 7.19
C PRO A 124 -2.23 -26.09 7.28
N CYS A 125 -1.47 -25.58 6.30
CA CYS A 125 -0.01 -25.64 6.30
C CYS A 125 0.64 -24.78 7.39
N CYS A 126 0.00 -23.69 7.82
CA CYS A 126 0.58 -22.73 8.76
C CYS A 126 -0.41 -22.17 9.80
N GLY A 127 -1.70 -22.53 9.72
CA GLY A 127 -2.77 -22.04 10.59
C GLY A 127 -3.19 -20.59 10.34
N ARG A 128 -2.55 -19.87 9.40
CA ARG A 128 -2.88 -18.47 9.08
C ARG A 128 -4.22 -18.37 8.35
N LYS A 129 -4.86 -17.21 8.43
CA LYS A 129 -6.13 -16.93 7.75
C LYS A 129 -5.93 -15.99 6.57
N ILE A 130 -6.71 -16.21 5.52
CA ILE A 130 -6.81 -15.30 4.36
C ILE A 130 -8.28 -15.12 3.99
N LYS A 131 -8.62 -14.04 3.29
CA LYS A 131 -9.93 -13.91 2.64
C LYS A 131 -9.79 -14.01 1.12
N ALA A 132 -10.67 -14.76 0.49
CA ALA A 132 -10.66 -14.98 -0.96
C ALA A 132 -12.08 -15.23 -1.48
N GLN A 133 -12.27 -15.06 -2.79
CA GLN A 133 -13.49 -15.50 -3.48
C GLN A 133 -13.18 -16.82 -4.18
N LEU A 134 -13.49 -17.95 -3.54
CA LEU A 134 -13.45 -19.24 -4.23
C LEU A 134 -14.83 -19.68 -4.64
N ILE A 135 -14.88 -20.10 -5.90
CA ILE A 135 -16.07 -20.69 -6.50
C ILE A 135 -15.84 -22.20 -6.63
N ASP A 136 -14.66 -22.69 -7.06
CA ASP A 136 -14.43 -24.14 -7.29
C ASP A 136 -12.96 -24.66 -7.17
N ASP A 137 -11.94 -23.85 -6.80
CA ASP A 137 -10.50 -24.23 -6.92
C ASP A 137 -9.75 -24.50 -5.58
N GLU A 138 -8.57 -25.11 -5.70
CA GLU A 138 -7.53 -25.17 -4.65
C GLU A 138 -6.90 -23.79 -4.39
N LEU A 139 -6.52 -23.54 -3.13
CA LEU A 139 -5.78 -22.34 -2.75
C LEU A 139 -4.30 -22.66 -2.55
N TYR A 140 -3.44 -21.80 -3.07
CA TYR A 140 -2.05 -21.77 -2.63
C TYR A 140 -1.95 -20.98 -1.34
N CYS A 141 -1.12 -21.44 -0.40
CA CYS A 141 -0.79 -20.63 0.77
C CYS A 141 0.04 -19.40 0.35
N PRO A 142 -0.38 -18.16 0.65
CA PRO A 142 0.39 -16.97 0.27
C PRO A 142 1.76 -16.86 0.92
N PHE A 143 2.04 -17.64 1.96
CA PHE A 143 3.23 -17.51 2.79
C PHE A 143 4.26 -18.63 2.61
N CYS A 144 3.82 -19.81 2.16
CA CYS A 144 4.72 -20.93 1.94
C CYS A 144 4.57 -21.58 0.56
N GLY A 145 3.61 -21.14 -0.25
CA GLY A 145 3.38 -21.65 -1.60
C GLY A 145 2.83 -23.07 -1.69
N GLY A 146 2.64 -23.77 -0.56
CA GLY A 146 2.09 -25.13 -0.55
C GLY A 146 0.62 -25.17 -1.01
N ASP A 147 0.27 -26.22 -1.75
CA ASP A 147 -1.09 -26.51 -2.20
C ASP A 147 -1.98 -26.81 -1.00
N VAL A 148 -3.12 -26.13 -0.95
CA VAL A 148 -4.12 -26.31 0.10
C VAL A 148 -5.45 -26.66 -0.55
N HIS A 149 -5.91 -27.91 -0.35
CA HIS A 149 -7.34 -28.20 -0.39
C HIS A 149 -7.98 -27.42 0.77
N GLY A 150 -8.59 -26.27 0.48
CA GLY A 150 -9.14 -25.40 1.51
C GLY A 150 -10.36 -26.04 2.18
N ASP A 151 -10.24 -26.47 3.43
CA ASP A 151 -11.40 -26.85 4.23
C ASP A 151 -12.17 -25.58 4.64
N ASN A 152 -13.31 -25.36 4.00
CA ASN A 152 -14.27 -24.34 4.40
C ASN A 152 -14.92 -24.76 5.72
N ASN A 153 -14.49 -24.19 6.84
CA ASN A 153 -15.18 -24.39 8.11
C ASN A 153 -16.48 -23.55 8.12
N ARG A 154 -17.55 -24.14 7.56
CA ARG A 154 -18.93 -23.65 7.65
C ARG A 154 -19.52 -23.90 9.03
#